data_AF-A0A9W4ZDB6-F1
#
_entry.id   AF-A0A9W4ZDB6-F1
#
_cell.length_a   1.000
_cell.length_b   1.000
_cell.length_c   1.000
_cell.angle_alpha   90.00
_cell.angle_beta   90.00
_cell.angle_gamma   90.00
#
_symmetry.space_group_name_H-M   'P 1'
#
loop_
_entity.id
_entity.type
_entity.pdbx_description
1 polymer ?
#
loop_
_entity_poly.entity_id
_entity_poly.type
_entity_poly.pdbx_seq_one_letter_code
_entity_poly.pdbx_strand_id
1 'polypeptide(L)'
;MLAEQVEEFLRKEKDWEVVTPAQLGIVTFRYIPCELTSTDTIHEINKKLVEEINQRGFAMLSTTKLKEKVVIRLCSINPRTTKEEILQIMMNIKALAEEINTSPKHLISVSQP
;
A
#
# COMPACT_ATOMS: atom_id res chain seq x y z
N MET A 1 -5.82 -8.16 -16.78
CA MET A 1 -6.57 -7.02 -16.19
C MET A 1 -5.63 -6.12 -15.37
N LEU A 2 -5.92 -4.83 -15.16
CA LEU A 2 -5.03 -3.91 -14.43
C LEU A 2 -4.68 -4.37 -13.00
N ALA A 3 -5.65 -4.89 -12.23
CA ALA A 3 -5.36 -5.39 -10.87
C ALA A 3 -4.41 -6.59 -10.87
N GLU A 4 -4.45 -7.46 -11.89
CA GLU A 4 -3.50 -8.57 -12.03
C GLU A 4 -2.08 -8.05 -12.34
N GLN A 5 -1.96 -6.94 -13.09
CA GLN A 5 -0.66 -6.30 -13.32
C GLN A 5 -0.09 -5.70 -12.04
N VAL A 6 -0.94 -5.13 -11.18
CA VAL A 6 -0.54 -4.66 -9.85
C VAL A 6 -0.12 -5.84 -8.98
N GLU A 7 -0.88 -6.94 -8.96
CA GLU A 7 -0.49 -8.16 -8.25
C GLU A 7 0.86 -8.70 -8.72
N GLU A 8 1.07 -8.79 -10.04
CA GLU A 8 2.32 -9.28 -10.61
C GLU A 8 3.51 -8.38 -10.23
N PHE A 9 3.30 -7.05 -10.23
CA PHE A 9 4.30 -6.10 -9.74
C PHE A 9 4.62 -6.36 -8.27
N LEU A 10 3.61 -6.44 -7.40
CA LEU A 10 3.78 -6.64 -5.96
C LEU A 10 4.48 -7.95 -5.64
N ARG A 11 4.16 -9.05 -6.34
CA ARG A 11 4.78 -10.37 -6.11
C ARG A 11 6.27 -10.43 -6.47
N LYS A 12 6.78 -9.47 -7.25
CA LYS A 12 8.21 -9.34 -7.57
C LYS A 12 8.97 -8.55 -6.51
N GLU A 13 8.26 -7.89 -5.60
CA GLU A 13 8.82 -7.02 -4.57
C GLU A 13 8.81 -7.72 -3.22
N LYS A 14 9.96 -7.73 -2.53
CA LYS A 14 10.13 -8.44 -1.26
C LYS A 14 9.40 -7.78 -0.08
N ASP A 15 9.21 -6.47 -0.15
CA ASP A 15 8.66 -5.68 0.97
C ASP A 15 7.14 -5.52 0.87
N TRP A 16 6.48 -6.36 0.06
CA TRP A 16 5.04 -6.28 -0.20
C TRP A 16 4.37 -7.65 -0.04
N GLU A 17 3.27 -7.67 0.70
CA GLU A 17 2.42 -8.87 0.84
C GLU A 17 1.12 -8.64 0.07
N VAL A 18 0.81 -9.52 -0.89
CA VAL A 18 -0.53 -9.61 -1.49
C VAL A 18 -1.43 -10.40 -0.53
N VAL A 19 -2.43 -9.73 0.06
CA VAL A 19 -3.33 -10.33 1.07
C VAL A 19 -4.52 -11.03 0.40
N THR A 20 -5.07 -10.43 -0.64
CA THR A 20 -6.03 -11.10 -1.52
C THR A 20 -5.59 -10.90 -2.97
N PRO A 21 -5.56 -11.99 -3.79
CA PRO A 21 -5.21 -11.88 -5.19
C PRO A 21 -6.19 -10.98 -5.95
N ALA A 22 -5.79 -10.56 -7.14
CA ALA A 22 -6.59 -9.75 -8.03
C ALA A 22 -7.87 -10.49 -8.42
N GLN A 23 -9.02 -9.91 -8.06
CA GLN A 23 -10.33 -10.46 -8.38
C GLN A 23 -11.31 -9.30 -8.59
N LEU A 24 -12.11 -9.36 -9.66
CA LEU A 24 -13.11 -8.33 -9.99
C LEU A 24 -12.56 -6.89 -10.03
N GLY A 25 -11.32 -6.73 -10.53
CA GLY A 25 -10.64 -5.43 -10.61
C GLY A 25 -10.11 -4.90 -9.29
N ILE A 26 -10.10 -5.73 -8.24
CA ILE A 26 -9.63 -5.38 -6.90
C ILE A 26 -8.44 -6.25 -6.52
N VAL A 27 -7.41 -5.65 -5.93
CA VAL A 27 -6.33 -6.36 -5.24
C VAL A 27 -6.13 -5.73 -3.87
N THR A 28 -5.83 -6.55 -2.86
CA THR A 28 -5.47 -6.04 -1.53
C THR A 28 -4.07 -6.48 -1.14
N PHE A 29 -3.32 -5.54 -0.57
CA PHE A 29 -1.92 -5.74 -0.27
C PHE A 29 -1.49 -4.86 0.90
N ARG A 30 -0.29 -5.11 1.43
CA ARG A 30 0.30 -4.27 2.47
C ARG A 30 1.81 -4.20 2.30
N TYR A 31 2.37 -3.05 2.66
CA TYR A 31 3.80 -2.84 2.75
C TYR A 31 4.34 -3.43 4.06
N ILE A 32 5.42 -4.19 3.97
CA ILE A 32 6.15 -4.84 5.07
C ILE A 32 7.63 -4.52 4.89
N PRO A 33 8.15 -3.43 5.49
CA PRO A 33 9.53 -2.99 5.26
C PRO A 33 10.58 -3.97 5.79
N CYS A 34 10.22 -4.75 6.81
CA CYS A 34 11.04 -5.81 7.38
C CYS A 34 10.13 -6.84 8.06
N GLU A 35 10.45 -8.12 7.95
CA GLU A 35 9.68 -9.20 8.59
C GLU A 35 9.67 -9.10 10.12
N LEU A 36 10.65 -8.41 10.70
CA LEU A 36 10.76 -8.18 12.15
C LEU A 36 9.93 -6.98 12.64
N THR A 37 9.31 -6.21 11.75
CA THR A 37 8.46 -5.08 12.14
C THR A 37 7.19 -5.59 12.81
N SER A 38 6.82 -4.98 13.95
CA SER A 38 5.60 -5.37 14.66
C SER A 38 4.35 -5.14 13.82
N THR A 39 3.33 -5.98 14.03
CA THR A 39 2.05 -5.89 13.31
C THR A 39 1.40 -4.50 13.45
N ASP A 40 1.42 -3.92 14.64
CA ASP A 40 0.86 -2.57 14.88
C ASP A 40 1.63 -1.49 14.12
N THR A 41 2.96 -1.55 14.08
CA THR A 41 3.75 -0.61 13.27
C THR A 41 3.45 -0.78 11.78
N ILE A 42 3.29 -2.02 11.29
CA ILE A 42 2.89 -2.25 9.90
C ILE A 42 1.51 -1.65 9.62
N HIS A 43 0.56 -1.76 10.57
CA HIS A 43 -0.76 -1.15 10.43
C HIS A 43 -0.67 0.38 10.29
N GLU A 44 0.09 1.03 11.16
CA GLU A 44 0.24 2.49 11.12
C GLU A 44 0.97 2.96 9.85
N ILE A 45 2.02 2.25 9.42
CA ILE A 45 2.70 2.56 8.15
C ILE A 45 1.74 2.47 6.97
N ASN A 46 0.92 1.42 6.88
CA ASN A 46 -0.01 1.27 5.76
C ASN A 46 -1.15 2.31 5.77
N LYS A 47 -1.64 2.72 6.95
CA LYS A 47 -2.59 3.84 7.07
C LYS A 47 -1.96 5.14 6.59
N LYS A 48 -0.78 5.47 7.11
CA LYS A 48 -0.05 6.69 6.76
C LYS A 48 0.29 6.73 5.28
N LEU A 49 0.71 5.61 4.70
CA LEU A 49 1.00 5.52 3.27
C LEU A 49 -0.23 5.89 2.43
N VAL A 50 -1.40 5.35 2.73
CA VAL A 50 -2.64 5.71 2.00
C VAL A 50 -3.03 7.16 2.22
N GLU A 51 -2.87 7.69 3.43
CA GLU A 51 -3.11 9.10 3.72
C GLU A 51 -2.21 10.01 2.86
N GLU A 52 -0.90 9.74 2.82
CA GLU A 52 0.07 10.50 2.02
C GLU A 52 -0.19 10.38 0.51
N ILE A 53 -0.57 9.19 0.02
CA ILE A 53 -0.94 8.98 -1.39
C ILE A 53 -2.11 9.90 -1.75
N ASN A 54 -3.16 9.91 -0.93
CA ASN A 54 -4.36 10.71 -1.15
C ASN A 54 -4.06 12.21 -1.03
N GLN A 55 -3.22 12.63 -0.07
CA GLN A 55 -2.80 14.02 0.09
C GLN A 55 -1.96 14.52 -1.11
N ARG A 56 -1.06 13.68 -1.64
CA ARG A 56 -0.26 14.01 -2.83
C ARG A 56 -1.07 13.97 -4.13
N GLY A 57 -2.24 13.32 -4.14
CA GLY A 57 -3.25 13.43 -5.20
C GLY A 57 -2.96 12.68 -6.50
N PHE A 58 -1.95 11.80 -6.53
CA PHE A 58 -1.63 11.01 -7.74
C PHE A 58 -2.42 9.70 -7.85
N ALA A 59 -3.04 9.25 -6.75
CA ALA A 59 -3.99 8.14 -6.72
C ALA A 59 -4.95 8.34 -5.55
N MET A 60 -6.10 7.64 -5.60
CA MET A 60 -7.06 7.60 -4.50
C MET A 60 -7.22 6.16 -4.05
N LEU A 61 -6.77 5.85 -2.84
CA LEU A 61 -6.81 4.51 -2.26
C LEU A 61 -7.50 4.54 -0.89
N SER A 62 -7.95 3.36 -0.46
CA SER A 62 -8.47 3.17 0.90
C SER A 62 -7.75 2.04 1.60
N THR A 63 -7.79 2.07 2.92
CA THR A 63 -7.44 0.91 3.74
C THR A 63 -8.69 0.17 4.20
N THR A 64 -8.55 -1.11 4.52
CA THR A 64 -9.56 -1.91 5.21
C THR A 64 -8.90 -2.92 6.13
N LYS A 65 -9.67 -3.60 6.99
CA LYS A 65 -9.17 -4.63 7.90
C LYS A 65 -9.63 -6.01 7.42
N LEU A 66 -8.70 -6.87 7.04
CA LEU A 66 -8.95 -8.26 6.66
C LEU A 66 -8.14 -9.20 7.56
N LYS A 67 -8.80 -10.15 8.23
CA LYS A 67 -8.16 -11.10 9.16
C LYS A 67 -7.20 -10.40 10.13
N GLU A 68 -7.68 -9.31 10.71
CA GLU A 68 -6.94 -8.43 11.61
C GLU A 68 -5.79 -7.61 11.02
N LYS A 69 -5.47 -7.78 9.74
CA LYS A 69 -4.46 -7.00 9.03
C LYS A 69 -5.07 -5.73 8.45
N VAL A 70 -4.47 -4.58 8.70
CA VAL A 70 -4.72 -3.37 7.88
C VAL A 70 -4.08 -3.58 6.51
N VAL A 71 -4.89 -3.44 5.47
CA VAL A 71 -4.49 -3.64 4.06
C VAL A 71 -4.92 -2.46 3.21
N ILE A 72 -4.15 -2.20 2.17
CA ILE A 72 -4.46 -1.24 1.11
C ILE A 72 -5.36 -1.95 0.10
N ARG A 73 -6.47 -1.31 -0.29
CA ARG A 73 -7.42 -1.80 -1.29
C ARG A 73 -7.34 -0.94 -2.54
N LEU A 74 -6.79 -1.51 -3.61
CA LEU A 74 -6.73 -0.88 -4.92
C LEU A 74 -7.83 -1.43 -5.82
N CYS A 75 -8.61 -0.52 -6.42
CA CYS A 75 -9.65 -0.85 -7.39
C CYS A 75 -9.30 -0.23 -8.74
N SER A 76 -8.96 -1.03 -9.73
CA SER A 76 -8.55 -0.58 -11.06
C SER A 76 -9.68 -0.79 -12.09
N ILE A 77 -10.85 -0.21 -11.82
CA ILE A 77 -12.06 -0.38 -12.64
C ILE A 77 -12.32 0.77 -13.63
N ASN A 78 -11.49 1.81 -13.60
CA ASN A 78 -11.60 2.92 -14.55
C ASN A 78 -11.13 2.45 -15.95
N PRO A 79 -12.02 2.40 -16.96
CA PRO A 79 -11.65 1.88 -18.29
C PRO A 79 -10.68 2.78 -19.05
N ARG A 80 -10.46 4.02 -18.59
CA ARG A 80 -9.50 4.94 -19.20
C ARG A 80 -8.07 4.78 -18.67
N THR A 81 -7.88 4.05 -17.57
CA THR A 81 -6.54 3.86 -17.00
C THR A 81 -5.75 2.88 -17.85
N THR A 82 -4.54 3.26 -18.24
CA THR A 82 -3.64 2.41 -19.01
C THR A 82 -2.79 1.52 -18.11
N LYS A 83 -2.15 0.51 -18.73
CA LYS A 83 -1.21 -0.35 -18.02
C LYS A 83 0.03 0.43 -17.57
N GLU A 84 0.48 1.36 -18.39
CA GLU A 84 1.63 2.20 -18.13
C GLU A 84 1.35 3.13 -16.94
N GLU A 85 0.16 3.74 -16.90
CA GLU A 85 -0.28 4.58 -15.78
C GLU A 85 -0.36 3.80 -14.46
N ILE A 86 -0.94 2.59 -14.45
CA ILE A 86 -1.06 1.83 -13.20
C ILE A 86 0.32 1.40 -12.67
N LEU A 87 1.25 1.05 -13.56
CA LEU A 87 2.62 0.72 -13.16
C LEU A 87 3.36 1.95 -12.63
N GLN A 88 3.18 3.11 -13.25
CA GLN A 88 3.76 4.37 -12.76
C GLN A 88 3.21 4.73 -11.37
N ILE A 89 1.91 4.55 -11.14
CA ILE A 89 1.29 4.73 -9.82
C ILE A 89 1.94 3.78 -8.81
N MET A 90 2.13 2.50 -9.14
CA MET A 90 2.76 1.54 -8.23
C MET A 90 4.22 1.88 -7.93
N MET A 91 4.98 2.39 -8.90
CA MET A 91 6.35 2.89 -8.66
C MET A 91 6.35 4.08 -7.69
N ASN A 92 5.42 5.02 -7.85
CA ASN A 92 5.28 6.17 -6.94
C ASN A 92 4.90 5.72 -5.52
N ILE A 93 3.99 4.74 -5.40
CA ILE A 93 3.60 4.15 -4.11
C ILE A 93 4.79 3.49 -3.42
N LYS A 94 5.59 2.72 -4.18
CA LYS A 94 6.79 2.06 -3.66
C LYS A 94 7.80 3.09 -3.15
N ALA A 95 8.12 4.10 -3.94
CA ALA A 95 9.06 5.16 -3.53
C ALA A 95 8.58 5.88 -2.26
N LEU A 96 7.28 6.17 -2.16
CA LEU A 96 6.70 6.80 -0.98
C LEU A 96 6.74 5.87 0.25
N ALA A 97 6.50 4.57 0.08
CA ALA A 97 6.61 3.61 1.17
C ALA A 97 8.03 3.55 1.75
N GLU A 98 9.04 3.56 0.86
CA GLU A 98 10.46 3.62 1.23
C GLU A 98 10.84 4.95 1.90
N GLU A 99 10.31 6.07 1.43
CA GLU A 99 10.48 7.41 2.03
C GLU A 99 9.91 7.46 3.47
N ILE A 100 8.71 6.91 3.68
CA ILE A 100 8.07 6.83 4.99
C ILE A 100 8.85 5.92 5.93
N ASN A 101 9.38 4.80 5.42
CA ASN A 101 10.17 3.85 6.21
C ASN A 101 11.54 4.41 6.64
N THR A 102 12.19 5.18 5.77
CA THR A 102 13.53 5.75 6.04
C THR A 102 13.49 7.00 6.90
N SER A 103 12.33 7.66 7.03
CA SER A 103 12.14 8.84 7.87
C SER A 103 11.74 8.43 9.29
N PRO A 104 12.66 8.36 10.29
CA PRO A 104 12.37 7.83 11.62
C PRO A 104 11.61 8.83 12.51
N LYS A 105 10.95 9.84 11.92
CA LYS A 105 10.62 11.06 12.66
C LYS A 105 9.40 11.00 13.57
N HIS A 106 8.55 9.96 13.56
CA HIS A 106 7.31 9.95 14.37
C HIS A 106 7.07 8.69 15.22
N LEU A 107 8.11 7.96 15.62
CA LEU A 107 8.01 6.90 16.63
C LEU A 107 8.13 7.46 18.07
N ILE A 108 7.56 8.64 18.36
CA ILE A 108 7.34 9.10 19.74
C ILE A 108 6.15 10.06 19.78
N SER A 109 4.93 9.54 19.90
CA SER A 109 3.86 10.22 20.65
C SER A 109 2.70 9.26 20.92
N VAL A 110 2.89 8.29 21.80
CA VAL A 110 1.79 7.82 22.65
C VAL A 110 2.32 7.60 24.08
N SER A 111 2.49 8.72 24.80
CA SER A 111 2.26 8.80 26.24
C SER A 111 1.06 9.76 26.36
N GLN A 112 -0.16 9.25 26.57
CA GLN A 112 -0.87 9.15 27.87
C GLN A 112 -1.12 10.55 28.50
N PRO A 113 -2.25 10.79 29.19
CA PRO A 113 -3.13 9.83 29.88
C PRO A 113 -4.57 9.73 29.33
#